data_AF-A0A496A2E1-F1
#
_entry.id   AF-A0A496A2E1-F1
#
_cell.length_a   1.000
_cell.length_b   1.000
_cell.length_c   1.000
_cell.angle_alpha   90.00
_cell.angle_beta   90.00
_cell.angle_gamma   90.00
#
_symmetry.space_group_name_H-M   'P 1'
#
loop_
_entity.id
_entity.type
_entity.pdbx_description
1 polymer ?
#
loop_
_entity_poly.entity_id
_entity_poly.type
_entity_poly.pdbx_seq_one_letter_code
_entity_poly.pdbx_strand_id
1 'polypeptide(L)'
;MYRRRERILGCRWVEFRIITTEEELEEFYIVKSIVREVIVPDRIGHRDTMSYRSVVLDDSNRKLICRLHFNRAKKYLGLFDEDRNHERFGIESIDDIYEYAEQLKATAQRYDAPAVSESAE
;
A
#
# COMPACT_ATOMS: atom_id res chain seq x y z
N MET A 1 -51.51 0.55 -28.07
CA MET A 1 -50.85 1.87 -28.18
C MET A 1 -50.02 2.12 -26.92
N TYR A 2 -48.90 1.41 -26.73
CA TYR A 2 -47.97 1.66 -25.61
C TYR A 2 -46.69 2.30 -26.16
N ARG A 3 -46.56 3.62 -25.94
CA ARG A 3 -45.37 4.40 -26.29
C ARG A 3 -44.20 3.94 -25.42
N ARG A 4 -43.28 3.25 -26.06
CA ARG A 4 -41.82 3.43 -26.00
C ARG A 4 -41.37 4.64 -25.18
N ARG A 5 -40.53 4.41 -24.17
CA ARG A 5 -39.50 5.36 -23.73
C ARG A 5 -38.39 4.62 -22.99
N GLU A 6 -37.57 3.92 -23.76
CA GLU A 6 -36.23 3.52 -23.35
C GLU A 6 -35.39 4.80 -23.22
N ARG A 7 -35.22 5.28 -22.00
CA ARG A 7 -34.23 6.31 -21.67
C ARG A 7 -33.00 5.58 -21.14
N ILE A 8 -32.14 5.17 -22.07
CA ILE A 8 -30.79 4.73 -21.76
C ILE A 8 -30.05 5.98 -21.29
N LEU A 9 -29.98 6.18 -19.98
CA LEU A 9 -29.12 7.17 -19.36
C LEU A 9 -27.69 6.73 -19.64
N GLY A 10 -26.99 7.51 -20.47
CA GLY A 10 -25.58 7.34 -20.75
C GLY A 10 -24.77 7.48 -19.47
N CYS A 11 -24.51 6.34 -18.81
CA CYS A 11 -23.42 6.23 -17.85
C CYS A 11 -22.13 6.31 -18.65
N ARG A 12 -21.60 7.53 -18.74
CA ARG A 12 -20.25 7.79 -19.22
C ARG A 12 -19.30 7.13 -18.24
N TRP A 13 -18.78 5.96 -18.61
CA TRP A 13 -17.70 5.30 -17.88
C TRP A 13 -16.53 6.29 -17.84
N VAL A 14 -16.28 6.89 -16.68
CA VAL A 14 -15.05 7.66 -16.48
C VAL A 14 -13.96 6.63 -16.35
N GLU A 15 -13.20 6.45 -17.43
CA GLU A 15 -12.03 5.61 -17.47
C GLU A 15 -10.96 6.27 -16.60
N PHE A 16 -11.00 6.01 -15.29
CA PHE A 16 -9.98 6.45 -14.36
C PHE A 16 -8.72 5.64 -14.62
N ARG A 17 -7.85 6.19 -15.47
CA ARG A 17 -6.49 5.68 -15.64
C ARG A 17 -5.75 5.95 -14.34
N ILE A 18 -5.28 4.89 -13.71
CA ILE A 18 -4.30 4.97 -12.63
C ILE A 18 -3.00 5.41 -13.32
N ILE A 19 -2.63 6.67 -13.16
CA ILE A 19 -1.38 7.22 -13.68
C ILE A 19 -0.40 7.15 -12.52
N THR A 20 0.55 6.22 -12.59
CA THR A 20 1.66 6.16 -11.65
C THR A 20 2.55 7.38 -11.89
N THR A 21 2.70 8.25 -10.89
CA THR A 21 3.62 9.39 -10.96
C THR A 21 5.04 8.98 -10.61
N GLU A 22 6.01 9.83 -10.93
CA GLU A 22 7.42 9.61 -10.58
C GLU A 22 7.63 9.59 -9.05
N GLU A 23 6.96 10.51 -8.33
CA GLU A 23 6.97 10.53 -6.86
C GLU A 23 6.50 9.19 -6.25
N GLU A 24 5.42 8.60 -6.78
CA GLU A 24 4.91 7.31 -6.30
C GLU A 24 5.88 6.14 -6.55
N LEU A 25 6.76 6.27 -7.55
CA LEU A 25 7.82 5.30 -7.83
C LEU A 25 8.99 5.51 -6.87
N GLU A 26 9.42 6.75 -6.66
CA GLU A 26 10.49 7.09 -5.71
C GLU A 26 10.17 6.60 -4.30
N GLU A 27 8.95 6.86 -3.82
CA GLU A 27 8.45 6.39 -2.52
C GLU A 27 8.54 4.87 -2.41
N PHE A 28 8.12 4.15 -3.45
CA PHE A 28 8.23 2.70 -3.50
C PHE A 28 9.69 2.24 -3.45
N TYR A 29 10.59 2.88 -4.20
CA TYR A 29 12.01 2.52 -4.21
C TYR A 29 12.69 2.79 -2.88
N ILE A 30 12.29 3.82 -2.15
CA ILE A 30 12.80 4.11 -0.81
C ILE A 30 12.36 3.03 0.17
N VAL A 31 11.06 2.70 0.22
CA VAL A 31 10.56 1.60 1.05
C VAL A 31 11.25 0.29 0.68
N LYS A 32 11.40 0.00 -0.62
CA LYS A 32 12.10 -1.19 -1.11
C LYS A 32 13.57 -1.22 -0.67
N SER A 33 14.23 -0.06 -0.63
CA SER A 33 15.63 0.09 -0.21
C SER A 33 15.83 -0.06 1.30
N ILE A 34 14.81 0.24 2.10
CA ILE A 34 14.80 -0.03 3.54
C ILE A 34 14.57 -1.52 3.81
N VAL A 35 13.56 -2.10 3.16
CA VAL A 35 13.12 -3.48 3.43
C VAL A 35 14.08 -4.52 2.84
N ARG A 36 14.88 -4.18 1.80
CA ARG A 36 15.88 -5.10 1.23
C ARG A 36 16.95 -5.58 2.22
N GLU A 37 17.15 -4.88 3.34
CA GLU A 37 18.09 -5.30 4.38
C GLU A 37 17.61 -6.55 5.13
N VAL A 38 16.29 -6.77 5.15
CA VAL A 38 15.65 -7.86 5.90
C VAL A 38 15.05 -8.93 4.99
N ILE A 39 14.60 -8.57 3.79
CA ILE A 39 13.98 -9.50 2.84
C ILE A 39 14.52 -9.32 1.43
N VAL A 40 14.52 -10.39 0.64
CA VAL A 40 14.88 -10.34 -0.78
C VAL A 40 13.96 -9.36 -1.54
N PRO A 41 14.53 -8.39 -2.28
CA PRO A 41 13.76 -7.33 -2.95
C PRO A 41 12.83 -7.82 -4.06
N ASP A 42 12.98 -9.06 -4.52
CA ASP A 42 12.13 -9.71 -5.51
C ASP A 42 10.73 -10.05 -4.93
N ARG A 43 10.66 -10.32 -3.63
CA ARG A 43 9.40 -10.62 -2.92
C ARG A 43 8.58 -9.36 -2.62
N ILE A 44 9.17 -8.18 -2.78
CA ILE A 44 8.55 -6.88 -2.50
C ILE A 44 7.80 -6.41 -3.74
N GLY A 45 6.47 -6.49 -3.66
CA GLY A 45 5.54 -6.00 -4.67
C GLY A 45 4.91 -4.67 -4.28
N HIS A 46 4.25 -4.07 -5.26
CA HIS A 46 3.47 -2.85 -5.08
C HIS A 46 2.16 -3.00 -5.83
N ARG A 47 1.10 -2.41 -5.26
CA ARG A 47 -0.25 -2.42 -5.82
C ARG A 47 -0.81 -1.00 -5.79
N ASP A 48 -1.05 -0.45 -6.97
CA ASP A 48 -1.65 0.86 -7.12
C ASP A 48 -3.15 0.78 -6.93
N THR A 49 -3.65 1.73 -6.17
CA THR A 49 -5.07 2.04 -6.07
C THR A 49 -5.22 3.54 -6.31
N MET A 50 -6.36 3.97 -6.84
CA MET A 50 -6.61 5.39 -7.11
C MET A 50 -6.42 6.33 -5.90
N SER A 51 -6.49 5.80 -4.67
CA SER A 51 -6.39 6.59 -3.43
C SER A 51 -5.12 6.34 -2.62
N TYR A 52 -4.36 5.29 -2.93
CA TYR A 52 -3.19 4.87 -2.18
C TYR A 52 -2.41 3.79 -2.90
N ARG A 53 -1.13 3.65 -2.56
CA ARG A 53 -0.29 2.55 -3.03
C ARG A 53 0.02 1.60 -1.88
N SER A 54 -0.20 0.32 -2.09
CA SER A 54 0.07 -0.70 -1.08
C SER A 54 1.39 -1.39 -1.42
N VAL A 55 2.31 -1.44 -0.47
CA VAL A 55 3.52 -2.27 -0.60
C VAL A 55 3.22 -3.62 0.05
N VAL A 56 3.33 -4.67 -0.75
CA VAL A 56 2.98 -6.04 -0.37
C VAL A 56 4.21 -6.93 -0.40
N LEU A 57 4.20 -7.96 0.44
CA LEU A 57 5.18 -9.05 0.38
C LEU A 57 4.54 -10.30 -0.22
N ASP A 58 5.28 -11.03 -1.05
CA ASP A 58 4.86 -12.31 -1.66
C ASP A 58 3.55 -12.23 -2.46
N ASP A 59 3.24 -11.07 -3.04
CA ASP A 59 1.96 -10.81 -3.73
C ASP A 59 0.70 -11.15 -2.91
N SER A 60 0.82 -11.15 -1.58
CA SER A 60 -0.25 -11.59 -0.69
C SER A 60 -0.92 -10.40 -0.01
N ASN A 61 -2.23 -10.24 -0.21
CA ASN A 61 -3.03 -9.18 0.45
C ASN A 61 -3.06 -9.27 1.99
N ARG A 62 -2.59 -10.39 2.56
CA ARG A 62 -2.45 -10.60 4.01
C ARG A 62 -1.11 -10.12 4.57
N LYS A 63 -0.14 -9.85 3.70
CA LYS A 63 1.23 -9.42 4.04
C LYS A 63 1.49 -8.01 3.49
N LEU A 64 0.72 -7.05 4.00
CA LEU A 64 0.89 -5.64 3.66
C LEU A 64 1.98 -5.04 4.54
N ILE A 65 3.06 -4.55 3.95
CA ILE A 65 4.15 -3.91 4.70
C ILE A 65 3.74 -2.49 5.08
N CYS A 66 3.25 -1.72 4.10
CA CYS A 66 2.78 -0.36 4.33
C CYS A 66 1.73 0.07 3.31
N ARG A 67 1.00 1.13 3.67
CA ARG A 67 0.09 1.85 2.78
C ARG A 67 0.57 3.28 2.62
N LEU A 68 0.86 3.66 1.39
CA LEU A 68 1.38 4.96 1.01
C LEU A 68 0.19 5.80 0.51
N HIS A 69 -0.12 6.88 1.22
CA HIS A 69 -1.20 7.82 0.87
C HIS A 69 -0.59 9.16 0.47
N PHE A 70 -0.07 9.25 -0.76
CA PHE A 70 0.62 10.45 -1.25
C PHE A 70 -0.18 11.25 -2.27
N ASN A 71 -1.34 10.76 -2.69
CA ASN A 71 -2.21 11.43 -3.67
C ASN A 71 -2.99 12.65 -3.11
N ARG A 72 -2.58 13.20 -1.97
CA ARG A 72 -3.23 14.34 -1.31
C ARG A 72 -2.18 15.36 -0.88
N ALA A 73 -2.61 16.60 -0.63
CA ALA A 73 -1.75 17.67 -0.11
C ALA A 73 -1.05 17.30 1.23
N LYS A 74 -1.59 16.34 1.98
CA LYS A 74 -0.94 15.74 3.15
C LYS A 74 -0.62 14.30 2.81
N LYS A 75 0.67 13.96 2.90
CA LYS A 75 1.21 12.62 2.68
C LYS A 75 1.05 11.83 3.97
N TYR A 76 0.61 10.58 3.89
CA TYR A 76 0.50 9.70 5.04
C TYR A 76 1.12 8.33 4.78
N LEU A 77 1.86 7.84 5.77
CA LEU A 77 2.42 6.50 5.82
C LEU A 77 1.58 5.66 6.78
N GLY A 78 0.90 4.66 6.24
CA GLY A 78 0.19 3.63 7.01
C GLY A 78 1.14 2.48 7.34
N LEU A 79 1.45 2.29 8.61
CA LEU A 79 2.28 1.19 9.10
C LEU A 79 1.44 0.19 9.88
N PHE A 80 1.91 -1.06 9.91
CA PHE A 80 1.26 -2.15 10.63
C PHE A 80 2.12 -2.59 11.80
N ASP A 81 1.55 -2.53 13.00
CA ASP A 81 2.20 -2.97 14.23
C ASP A 81 1.90 -4.45 14.58
N GLU A 82 2.42 -4.96 15.71
CA GLU A 82 2.30 -6.35 16.19
C GLU A 82 0.85 -6.78 16.32
N ASP A 83 0.03 -5.87 16.81
CA ASP A 83 -1.39 -6.09 17.09
C ASP A 83 -2.27 -5.92 15.83
N ARG A 84 -1.67 -5.89 14.63
CA ARG A 84 -2.34 -5.54 13.36
C ARG A 84 -3.01 -4.16 13.36
N ASN A 85 -2.66 -3.31 14.32
CA ASN A 85 -3.12 -1.94 14.35
C ASN A 85 -2.52 -1.16 13.18
N HIS A 86 -3.39 -0.46 12.48
CA HIS A 86 -3.04 0.36 11.33
C HIS A 86 -2.84 1.80 11.80
N GLU A 87 -1.60 2.17 12.08
CA GLU A 87 -1.27 3.54 12.47
C GLU A 87 -0.98 4.39 11.23
N ARG A 88 -1.46 5.63 11.22
CA ARG A 88 -1.26 6.57 10.12
C ARG A 88 -0.36 7.69 10.60
N PHE A 89 0.85 7.73 10.05
CA PHE A 89 1.82 8.77 10.28
C PHE A 89 1.69 9.83 9.19
N GLY A 90 1.51 11.09 9.59
CA GLY A 90 1.56 12.21 8.65
C GLY A 90 3.01 12.55 8.36
N ILE A 91 3.36 12.64 7.10
CA ILE A 91 4.71 12.99 6.64
C ILE A 91 4.63 14.22 5.73
N GLU A 92 5.65 15.05 5.77
CA GLU A 92 5.71 16.27 4.97
C GLU A 92 6.55 16.04 3.71
N SER A 93 7.63 15.28 3.82
CA SER A 93 8.55 14.92 2.75
C SER A 93 8.69 13.41 2.57
N ILE A 94 9.30 13.02 1.47
CA ILE A 94 9.60 11.60 1.18
C ILE A 94 10.73 11.09 2.10
N ASP A 95 11.63 11.97 2.53
CA ASP A 95 12.73 11.65 3.45
C ASP A 95 12.25 11.21 4.85
N ASP A 96 11.09 11.69 5.30
CA ASP A 96 10.51 11.29 6.59
C ASP A 96 10.24 9.77 6.67
N ILE A 97 10.15 9.06 5.53
CA ILE A 97 10.02 7.60 5.48
C ILE A 97 11.20 6.91 6.18
N TYR A 98 12.39 7.52 6.17
CA TYR A 98 13.58 6.95 6.84
C TYR A 98 13.45 6.91 8.36
N GLU A 99 12.69 7.82 8.98
CA GLU A 99 12.44 7.77 10.43
C GLU A 99 11.64 6.53 10.84
N TYR A 100 10.83 6.00 9.92
CA TYR A 100 10.01 4.81 10.12
C TYR A 100 10.67 3.52 9.60
N ALA A 101 11.97 3.57 9.26
CA ALA A 101 12.66 2.45 8.65
C ALA A 101 12.71 1.20 9.56
N GLU A 102 12.89 1.38 10.86
CA GLU A 102 12.92 0.27 11.83
C GLU A 102 11.57 -0.44 11.92
N GLN A 103 10.47 0.32 11.93
CA GLN A 103 9.12 -0.24 11.95
C GLN A 103 8.83 -1.02 10.66
N LEU A 104 9.19 -0.47 9.50
CA LEU A 104 9.05 -1.17 8.21
C LEU A 104 9.82 -2.50 8.21
N LYS A 105 11.06 -2.50 8.71
CA LYS A 105 11.88 -3.72 8.84
C LYS A 105 11.24 -4.72 9.79
N ALA A 106 10.74 -4.28 10.95
CA ALA A 106 10.08 -5.14 11.93
C ALA A 106 8.82 -5.79 11.35
N THR A 107 7.94 -5.01 10.71
CA THR A 107 6.73 -5.53 10.03
C THR A 107 7.10 -6.56 8.95
N ALA A 108 8.13 -6.27 8.18
CA ALA A 108 8.58 -7.15 7.11
C ALA A 108 9.14 -8.48 7.66
N GLN A 109 10.00 -8.43 8.68
CA GLN A 109 10.53 -9.62 9.36
C GLN A 109 9.43 -10.52 9.94
N ARG A 110 8.36 -9.94 10.50
CA ARG A 110 7.21 -10.72 11.00
C ARG A 110 6.53 -11.55 9.93
N TYR A 111 6.51 -11.07 8.69
CA TYR A 111 5.92 -11.81 7.57
C TYR A 111 6.86 -12.84 6.92
N ASP A 112 8.17 -12.68 7.14
CA ASP A 112 9.18 -13.65 6.75
C ASP A 112 9.29 -14.80 7.76
N ALA A 113 9.14 -14.49 9.05
CA ALA A 113 9.02 -15.50 10.08
C ALA A 113 7.84 -16.43 9.76
N PRO A 114 8.05 -17.75 9.63
CA PRO A 114 6.95 -18.68 9.44
C PRO A 114 6.06 -18.57 10.67
N ALA A 115 4.78 -18.27 10.43
CA ALA A 115 3.78 -18.12 11.47
C ALA A 115 3.93 -19.25 12.51
N VAL A 116 4.28 -18.88 13.74
CA VAL A 116 3.83 -19.66 14.89
C VAL A 116 2.32 -19.50 14.91
N SER A 117 1.65 -20.46 14.26
CA SER A 117 0.23 -20.67 14.39
C SER A 117 -0.05 -21.09 15.84
N GLU A 118 -0.27 -20.13 16.73
CA GLU A 118 -1.07 -20.39 17.91
C GLU A 118 -2.53 -20.55 17.46
N SER A 119 -2.84 -21.78 17.08
CA SER A 119 -4.19 -22.31 17.07
C SER A 119 -4.69 -22.30 18.51
N ALA A 120 -5.57 -21.36 18.85
CA ALA A 120 -6.35 -21.47 20.08
C ALA A 120 -7.47 -22.50 19.85
N GLU A 121 -7.32 -23.65 20.50
CA GLU A 121 -8.35 -24.67 20.70
C GLU A 121 -9.37 -24.24 21.78
#